data_AF-A0A521Q5Z3-F1
#
_entry.id   AF-A0A521Q5Z3-F1
#
_cell.length_a   1.000
_cell.length_b   1.000
_cell.length_c   1.000
_cell.angle_alpha   90.00
_cell.angle_beta   90.00
_cell.angle_gamma   90.00
#
_symmetry.space_group_name_H-M   'P 1'
#
loop_
_entity.id
_entity.type
_entity.pdbx_description
1 polymer ?
#
loop_
_entity_poly.entity_id
_entity_poly.type
_entity_poly.pdbx_seq_one_letter_code
_entity_poly.pdbx_strand_id
1 'polypeptide(L)'
;MNDESQQAGKDQAPVAPTPDSLQEILHKVIYAHQQALTLLQQTEIAYGRLVPHQLLNLLEVKSIVDVKLGDQVERKMTIMFSDIRDFTPLSESMTPTENFEFINSYLSQMEPVISKHRGIIDKYIGDAIMALFAHGADDAVSGAVAMLERLSFYNAGRVRAGYIPIQIGIGLNTGMVMIGTVGGTNRMDSTVIGDAVNLTARLEEATKTYHAPLIISQNTLYDLAHPERYHIRFLDRIRVKGKAQPLSIYEVFDNDPAELRNSKLACQPLFDEAIAFYHLQDIPRAIGLLKKCVEMAPNDFPALIYLERCYEYQATGHHLSTGELDIGLVWKDEFLTGLAPLDDAHRKLFDQINVFTSQVKQGNTASFRDIFSFLTEHTQNIFRIEEELMQQHHYPFTESHLQEHKRFIENFQELEKKTLAGIDDPRYLSFRIGLLLLDWFSSHSTKADRHVTRFLQNNKAA
;
A
#
# COMPACT_ATOMS: atom_id res chain seq x y z
N MET A 1 2.94 -90.36 -42.76
CA MET A 1 1.76 -90.35 -43.65
C MET A 1 0.56 -90.00 -42.80
N ASN A 2 0.10 -88.76 -42.96
CA ASN A 2 -1.26 -88.19 -42.88
C ASN A 2 -2.15 -88.61 -41.68
N ASP A 3 -2.85 -87.71 -40.98
CA ASP A 3 -3.52 -86.51 -41.49
C ASP A 3 -3.79 -85.51 -40.35
N GLU A 4 -3.58 -84.23 -40.65
CA GLU A 4 -4.07 -83.08 -39.88
C GLU A 4 -5.56 -82.87 -40.21
N SER A 5 -6.40 -82.64 -39.20
CA SER A 5 -7.65 -81.88 -39.39
C SER A 5 -8.12 -81.22 -38.09
N GLN A 6 -7.59 -80.02 -37.90
CA GLN A 6 -8.19 -78.82 -37.32
C GLN A 6 -9.60 -78.97 -36.70
N GLN A 7 -9.67 -78.91 -35.36
CA GLN A 7 -10.84 -78.40 -34.66
C GLN A 7 -10.78 -76.88 -34.67
N ALA A 8 -11.48 -76.26 -35.61
CA ALA A 8 -11.74 -74.82 -35.62
C ALA A 8 -12.61 -74.47 -34.40
N GLY A 9 -12.01 -73.78 -33.41
CA GLY A 9 -12.75 -73.07 -32.38
C GLY A 9 -13.64 -72.03 -33.07
N LYS A 10 -14.95 -72.13 -32.86
CA LYS A 10 -15.90 -71.09 -33.29
C LYS A 10 -15.56 -69.80 -32.54
N ASP A 11 -15.01 -68.82 -33.25
CA ASP A 11 -15.09 -67.42 -32.86
C ASP A 11 -16.58 -67.07 -32.71
N GLN A 12 -17.06 -67.02 -31.45
CA GLN A 12 -18.33 -66.39 -31.14
C GLN A 12 -18.16 -64.89 -31.39
N ALA A 13 -18.79 -64.39 -32.45
CA ALA A 13 -18.94 -62.96 -32.66
C ALA A 13 -19.51 -62.32 -31.37
N PRO A 14 -19.00 -61.17 -30.92
CA PRO A 14 -19.45 -60.55 -29.68
C PRO A 14 -20.96 -60.33 -29.76
N VAL A 15 -21.69 -60.98 -28.84
CA VAL A 15 -23.15 -60.88 -28.74
C VAL A 15 -23.49 -59.41 -28.50
N ALA A 16 -24.27 -58.81 -29.41
CA ALA A 16 -24.68 -57.42 -29.27
C ALA A 16 -25.44 -57.23 -27.95
N PRO A 17 -25.12 -56.20 -27.15
CA PRO A 17 -25.75 -55.99 -25.85
C PRO A 17 -27.26 -55.79 -26.01
N THR A 18 -28.04 -56.47 -25.17
CA THR A 18 -29.50 -56.30 -25.10
C THR A 18 -29.86 -54.89 -24.63
N PRO A 19 -31.03 -54.34 -24.98
CA PRO A 19 -31.45 -52.99 -24.54
C PRO A 19 -31.35 -52.76 -23.03
N ASP A 20 -31.70 -53.77 -22.21
CA ASP A 20 -31.59 -53.71 -20.75
C ASP A 20 -30.12 -53.65 -20.28
N SER A 21 -29.23 -54.40 -20.94
CA SER A 21 -27.78 -54.35 -20.64
C SER A 21 -27.14 -53.02 -21.07
N LEU A 22 -27.62 -52.40 -22.16
CA LEU A 22 -27.18 -51.07 -22.57
C LEU A 22 -27.61 -50.00 -21.56
N GLN A 23 -28.82 -50.11 -21.01
CA GLN A 23 -29.33 -49.18 -20.02
C GLN A 23 -28.57 -49.30 -18.69
N GLU A 24 -28.20 -50.51 -18.28
CA GLU A 24 -27.37 -50.73 -17.08
C GLU A 24 -25.93 -50.22 -17.27
N ILE A 25 -25.33 -50.45 -18.44
CA ILE A 25 -24.02 -49.90 -18.80
C ILE A 25 -24.07 -48.37 -18.80
N LEU A 26 -25.11 -47.77 -19.39
CA LEU A 26 -25.30 -46.32 -19.42
C LEU A 26 -25.42 -45.74 -18.01
N HIS A 27 -26.18 -46.38 -17.12
CA HIS A 27 -26.26 -45.98 -15.71
C HIS A 27 -24.90 -46.04 -15.01
N LYS A 28 -24.14 -47.12 -15.20
CA LYS A 28 -22.78 -47.25 -14.62
C LYS A 28 -21.83 -46.17 -15.15
N VAL A 29 -21.89 -45.86 -16.44
CA VAL A 29 -21.07 -44.81 -17.07
C VAL A 29 -21.47 -43.42 -16.56
N ILE A 30 -22.76 -43.10 -16.49
CA ILE A 30 -23.25 -41.82 -15.96
C ILE A 30 -22.84 -41.67 -14.49
N TYR A 31 -23.00 -42.72 -13.69
CA TYR A 31 -22.61 -42.71 -12.29
C TYR A 31 -21.10 -42.52 -12.10
N ALA A 32 -20.27 -43.23 -12.86
CA ALA A 32 -18.82 -43.05 -12.85
C ALA A 32 -18.42 -41.64 -13.30
N HIS A 33 -19.10 -41.07 -14.30
CA HIS A 33 -18.86 -39.71 -14.77
C HIS A 33 -19.22 -38.67 -13.69
N GLN A 34 -20.35 -38.83 -13.00
CA GLN A 34 -20.74 -37.97 -11.88
C GLN A 34 -19.72 -38.03 -10.73
N GLN A 35 -19.24 -39.23 -10.38
CA GLN A 35 -18.18 -39.38 -9.38
C GLN A 35 -16.89 -38.68 -9.79
N ALA A 36 -16.47 -38.84 -11.05
CA ALA A 36 -15.28 -38.17 -11.57
C ALA A 36 -15.40 -36.64 -11.54
N LEU A 37 -16.55 -36.09 -11.94
CA LEU A 37 -16.82 -34.65 -11.88
C LEU A 37 -16.81 -34.15 -10.42
N THR A 38 -17.39 -34.90 -9.49
CA THR A 38 -17.40 -34.55 -8.07
C THR A 38 -15.98 -34.53 -7.50
N LEU A 39 -15.16 -35.54 -7.83
CA LEU A 39 -13.77 -35.60 -7.41
C LEU A 39 -12.95 -34.44 -8.00
N LEU A 40 -13.17 -34.11 -9.28
CA LEU A 40 -12.51 -32.96 -9.92
C LEU A 40 -12.88 -31.64 -9.24
N GLN A 41 -14.15 -31.42 -8.91
CA GLN A 41 -14.59 -30.24 -8.16
C GLN A 41 -13.96 -30.19 -6.77
N GLN A 42 -13.93 -31.30 -6.03
CA GLN A 42 -13.28 -31.36 -4.71
C GLN A 42 -11.78 -31.09 -4.79
N THR A 43 -11.14 -31.61 -5.83
CA THR A 43 -9.71 -31.41 -6.09
C THR A 43 -9.41 -29.95 -6.43
N GLU A 44 -10.25 -29.34 -7.27
CA GLU A 44 -10.14 -27.92 -7.65
C GLU A 44 -10.33 -27.00 -6.44
N ILE A 45 -11.34 -27.24 -5.60
CA ILE A 45 -11.55 -26.52 -4.34
C ILE A 45 -10.34 -26.69 -3.40
N ALA A 46 -9.78 -27.89 -3.30
CA ALA A 46 -8.63 -28.16 -2.45
C ALA A 46 -7.37 -27.42 -2.93
N TYR A 47 -7.10 -27.41 -4.23
CA TYR A 47 -6.01 -26.63 -4.82
C TYR A 47 -6.25 -25.11 -4.76
N GLY A 48 -7.50 -24.66 -4.87
CA GLY A 48 -7.89 -23.26 -4.73
C GLY A 48 -7.57 -22.65 -3.36
N ARG A 49 -7.41 -23.48 -2.33
CA ARG A 49 -6.90 -23.05 -1.00
C ARG A 49 -5.41 -22.73 -1.00
N LEU A 50 -4.67 -23.23 -1.99
CA LEU A 50 -3.23 -23.00 -2.16
C LEU A 50 -2.93 -21.97 -3.25
N VAL A 51 -3.85 -21.79 -4.22
CA VAL A 51 -3.75 -20.78 -5.29
C VAL A 51 -5.05 -19.97 -5.30
N PRO A 52 -5.06 -18.73 -4.76
CA PRO A 52 -6.29 -17.96 -4.64
C PRO A 52 -6.93 -17.68 -6.00
N HIS A 53 -8.19 -18.09 -6.19
CA HIS A 53 -8.94 -17.78 -7.43
C HIS A 53 -9.06 -16.28 -7.68
N GLN A 54 -9.05 -15.46 -6.63
CA GLN A 54 -9.12 -14.00 -6.79
C GLN A 54 -7.91 -13.44 -7.53
N LEU A 55 -6.76 -14.11 -7.47
CA LEU A 55 -5.54 -13.71 -8.19
C LEU A 55 -5.67 -13.93 -9.70
N LEU A 56 -6.46 -14.92 -10.13
CA LEU A 56 -6.82 -15.13 -11.53
C LEU A 56 -7.64 -13.97 -12.09
N ASN A 57 -8.58 -13.45 -11.30
CA ASN A 57 -9.36 -12.27 -11.69
C ASN A 57 -8.45 -11.04 -11.86
N LEU A 58 -7.42 -10.90 -11.03
CA LEU A 58 -6.44 -9.81 -11.16
C LEU A 58 -5.61 -9.93 -12.45
N LEU A 59 -5.29 -11.16 -12.87
CA LEU A 59 -4.61 -11.48 -14.13
C LEU A 59 -5.53 -11.44 -15.37
N GLU A 60 -6.82 -11.10 -15.23
CA GLU A 60 -7.82 -11.06 -16.30
C GLU A 60 -8.03 -12.41 -17.02
N VAL A 61 -7.68 -13.53 -16.38
CA VAL A 61 -7.86 -14.88 -16.93
C VAL A 61 -9.11 -15.54 -16.34
N LYS A 62 -9.85 -16.28 -17.17
CA LYS A 62 -11.10 -16.94 -16.78
C LYS A 62 -10.87 -18.26 -16.05
N SER A 63 -9.71 -18.88 -16.26
CA SER A 63 -9.39 -20.19 -15.69
C SER A 63 -7.90 -20.34 -15.45
N ILE A 64 -7.55 -21.16 -14.45
CA ILE A 64 -6.16 -21.54 -14.14
C ILE A 64 -5.49 -22.26 -15.33
N VAL A 65 -6.27 -22.92 -16.20
CA VAL A 65 -5.74 -23.61 -17.39
C VAL A 65 -5.27 -22.64 -18.48
N ASP A 66 -5.76 -21.40 -18.45
CA ASP A 66 -5.41 -20.37 -19.42
C ASP A 66 -4.15 -19.60 -19.02
N VAL A 67 -3.72 -19.74 -17.76
CA VAL A 67 -2.53 -19.06 -17.21
C VAL A 67 -1.26 -19.61 -17.86
N LYS A 68 -0.48 -18.71 -18.45
CA LYS A 68 0.82 -19.00 -19.04
C LYS A 68 1.93 -18.37 -18.22
N LEU A 69 3.12 -18.96 -18.30
CA LEU A 69 4.33 -18.38 -17.72
C LEU A 69 4.63 -17.04 -18.38
N GLY A 70 4.81 -16.00 -17.58
CA GLY A 70 5.09 -14.64 -18.05
C GLY A 70 3.84 -13.81 -18.35
N ASP A 71 2.63 -14.34 -18.14
CA ASP A 71 1.42 -13.53 -18.12
C ASP A 71 1.57 -12.46 -17.03
N GLN A 72 1.27 -11.22 -17.39
CA GLN A 72 1.40 -10.09 -16.50
C GLN A 72 0.36 -9.01 -16.81
N VAL A 73 -0.14 -8.37 -15.76
CA VAL A 73 -1.12 -7.29 -15.83
C VAL A 73 -0.69 -6.19 -14.87
N GLU A 74 -0.69 -4.95 -15.36
CA GLU A 74 -0.38 -3.79 -14.54
C GLU A 74 -1.64 -3.26 -13.88
N ARG A 75 -1.56 -2.93 -12.60
CA ARG A 75 -2.67 -2.41 -11.80
C ARG A 75 -2.19 -1.36 -10.82
N LYS A 76 -2.99 -0.32 -10.60
CA LYS A 76 -2.91 0.50 -9.39
C LYS A 76 -3.62 -0.24 -8.26
N MET A 77 -2.93 -0.50 -7.16
CA MET A 77 -3.50 -1.17 -5.99
C MET A 77 -2.98 -0.54 -4.71
N THR A 78 -3.71 -0.76 -3.62
CA THR A 78 -3.17 -0.57 -2.27
C THR A 78 -2.65 -1.89 -1.76
N ILE A 79 -1.38 -1.92 -1.38
CA ILE A 79 -0.72 -3.09 -0.82
C ILE A 79 -0.71 -2.94 0.69
N MET A 80 -0.90 -4.05 1.39
CA MET A 80 -0.80 -4.16 2.83
C MET A 80 0.27 -5.18 3.20
N PHE A 81 1.15 -4.79 4.12
CA PHE A 81 1.92 -5.72 4.93
C PHE A 81 1.45 -5.61 6.37
N SER A 82 1.30 -6.74 7.04
CA SER A 82 1.09 -6.79 8.48
C SER A 82 1.96 -7.87 9.10
N ASP A 83 2.58 -7.59 10.24
CA ASP A 83 3.44 -8.54 10.95
C ASP A 83 3.17 -8.53 12.47
N ILE A 84 3.41 -9.64 13.17
CA ILE A 84 3.24 -9.68 14.63
C ILE A 84 4.48 -9.07 15.28
N ARG A 85 4.27 -8.08 16.15
CA ARG A 85 5.37 -7.47 16.89
C ARG A 85 6.02 -8.47 17.82
N ASP A 86 7.35 -8.50 17.74
CA ASP A 86 8.20 -9.35 18.57
C ASP A 86 7.81 -10.84 18.48
N PHE A 87 7.44 -11.28 17.27
CA PHE A 87 7.10 -12.67 16.98
C PHE A 87 8.27 -13.63 17.23
N THR A 88 9.49 -13.27 16.84
CA THR A 88 10.65 -14.16 17.02
C THR A 88 10.83 -14.57 18.49
N PRO A 89 10.94 -13.64 19.47
CA PRO A 89 10.94 -14.01 20.89
C PRO A 89 9.73 -14.82 21.35
N LEU A 90 8.53 -14.51 20.83
CA LEU A 90 7.31 -15.25 21.16
C LEU A 90 7.39 -16.71 20.67
N SER A 91 7.84 -16.92 19.44
CA SER A 91 7.94 -18.24 18.80
C SER A 91 9.03 -19.11 19.44
N GLU A 92 10.12 -18.51 19.94
CA GLU A 92 11.19 -19.23 20.67
C GLU A 92 10.72 -19.86 21.98
N SER A 93 9.63 -19.32 22.56
CA SER A 93 9.01 -19.87 23.77
C SER A 93 8.03 -21.02 23.49
N MET A 94 7.74 -21.32 22.22
CA MET A 94 6.76 -22.32 21.79
C MET A 94 7.44 -23.55 21.20
N THR A 95 6.82 -24.71 21.35
CA THR A 95 7.15 -25.88 20.52
C THR A 95 6.75 -25.61 19.06
N PRO A 96 7.34 -26.31 18.08
CA PRO A 96 6.94 -26.16 16.68
C PRO A 96 5.43 -26.36 16.44
N THR A 97 4.82 -27.34 17.12
CA THR A 97 3.37 -27.59 17.02
C THR A 97 2.55 -26.42 17.55
N GLU A 98 2.88 -25.90 18.74
CA GLU A 98 2.20 -24.75 19.33
C GLU A 98 2.36 -23.50 18.45
N ASN A 99 3.54 -23.30 17.85
CA ASN A 99 3.77 -22.18 16.95
C ASN A 99 2.90 -22.29 15.68
N PHE A 100 2.80 -23.49 15.07
CA PHE A 100 1.91 -23.71 13.94
C PHE A 100 0.43 -23.51 14.29
N GLU A 101 -0.01 -23.98 15.46
CA GLU A 101 -1.38 -23.76 15.94
C GLU A 101 -1.65 -22.27 16.21
N PHE A 102 -0.67 -21.56 16.76
CA PHE A 102 -0.75 -20.13 17.01
C PHE A 102 -0.87 -19.32 15.72
N ILE A 103 0.01 -19.55 14.74
CA ILE A 103 -0.04 -18.87 13.44
C ILE A 103 -1.41 -19.13 12.79
N ASN A 104 -1.85 -20.39 12.69
CA ASN A 104 -3.15 -20.70 12.09
C ASN A 104 -4.32 -20.07 12.86
N SER A 105 -4.25 -20.02 14.20
CA SER A 105 -5.25 -19.34 15.02
C SER A 105 -5.30 -17.85 14.71
N TYR A 106 -4.15 -17.17 14.67
CA TYR A 106 -4.05 -15.76 14.32
C TYR A 106 -4.56 -15.47 12.90
N LEU A 107 -4.08 -16.21 11.89
CA LEU A 107 -4.47 -16.03 10.50
C LEU A 107 -5.98 -16.25 10.30
N SER A 108 -6.58 -17.22 11.01
CA SER A 108 -8.04 -17.44 11.00
C SER A 108 -8.86 -16.26 11.52
N GLN A 109 -8.25 -15.35 12.28
CA GLN A 109 -8.90 -14.12 12.73
C GLN A 109 -8.76 -12.99 11.71
N MET A 110 -7.63 -12.92 11.00
CA MET A 110 -7.31 -11.83 10.09
C MET A 110 -7.89 -12.03 8.69
N GLU A 111 -7.80 -13.25 8.15
CA GLU A 111 -8.22 -13.56 6.78
C GLU A 111 -9.69 -13.17 6.49
N PRO A 112 -10.67 -13.48 7.35
CA PRO A 112 -12.06 -13.08 7.09
C PRO A 112 -12.25 -11.56 7.08
N VAL A 113 -11.46 -10.82 7.86
CA VAL A 113 -11.54 -9.35 7.93
C VAL A 113 -11.00 -8.73 6.64
N ILE A 114 -9.85 -9.20 6.17
CA ILE A 114 -9.24 -8.77 4.90
C ILE A 114 -10.21 -9.05 3.75
N SER A 115 -10.71 -10.28 3.65
CA SER A 115 -11.66 -10.70 2.61
C SER A 115 -12.96 -9.90 2.65
N LYS A 116 -13.50 -9.58 3.84
CA LYS A 116 -14.71 -8.74 4.00
C LYS A 116 -14.54 -7.34 3.45
N HIS A 117 -13.32 -6.80 3.49
CA HIS A 117 -12.97 -5.50 2.92
C HIS A 117 -12.38 -5.63 1.51
N ARG A 118 -12.71 -6.71 0.79
CA ARG A 118 -12.31 -6.96 -0.61
C ARG A 118 -10.80 -7.02 -0.83
N GLY A 119 -10.04 -7.26 0.24
CA GLY A 119 -8.62 -7.57 0.16
C GLY A 119 -8.40 -9.01 -0.32
N ILE A 120 -7.32 -9.21 -1.06
CA ILE A 120 -6.88 -10.52 -1.54
C ILE A 120 -5.55 -10.81 -0.88
N ILE A 121 -5.48 -11.88 -0.09
CA ILE A 121 -4.20 -12.32 0.49
C ILE A 121 -3.37 -12.93 -0.62
N ASP A 122 -2.24 -12.29 -0.91
CA ASP A 122 -1.28 -12.77 -1.91
C ASP A 122 -0.49 -13.94 -1.33
N LYS A 123 0.09 -13.75 -0.13
CA LYS A 123 0.80 -14.81 0.60
C LYS A 123 0.95 -14.51 2.08
N TYR A 124 1.27 -15.57 2.81
CA TYR A 124 1.78 -15.52 4.19
C TYR A 124 3.31 -15.66 4.15
N ILE A 125 4.01 -14.88 4.96
CA ILE A 125 5.48 -14.90 5.09
C ILE A 125 5.81 -15.09 6.56
N GLY A 126 5.78 -16.34 7.02
CA GLY A 126 5.80 -16.62 8.46
C GLY A 126 4.48 -16.18 9.10
N ASP A 127 4.56 -15.27 10.06
CA ASP A 127 3.43 -14.60 10.70
C ASP A 127 2.96 -13.33 9.96
N ALA A 128 3.75 -12.86 8.99
CA ALA A 128 3.39 -11.72 8.18
C ALA A 128 2.33 -12.05 7.11
N ILE A 129 1.44 -11.09 6.87
CA ILE A 129 0.40 -11.14 5.84
C ILE A 129 0.69 -10.09 4.78
N MET A 130 0.77 -10.52 3.52
CA MET A 130 0.74 -9.61 2.37
C MET A 130 -0.63 -9.69 1.70
N ALA A 131 -1.31 -8.55 1.59
CA ALA A 131 -2.60 -8.45 0.92
C ALA A 131 -2.66 -7.30 -0.09
N LEU A 132 -3.56 -7.44 -1.05
CA LEU A 132 -3.75 -6.52 -2.17
C LEU A 132 -5.20 -6.05 -2.21
N PHE A 133 -5.39 -4.75 -2.40
CA PHE A 133 -6.70 -4.12 -2.51
C PHE A 133 -6.83 -3.45 -3.88
N ALA A 134 -7.61 -4.08 -4.76
CA ALA A 134 -7.80 -3.64 -6.15
C ALA A 134 -8.74 -2.44 -6.29
N HIS A 135 -9.59 -2.21 -5.29
CA HIS A 135 -10.65 -1.20 -5.32
C HIS A 135 -10.28 0.13 -4.66
N GLY A 136 -8.99 0.33 -4.35
CA GLY A 136 -8.47 1.60 -3.84
C GLY A 136 -8.07 1.59 -2.37
N ALA A 137 -7.61 2.75 -1.88
CA ALA A 137 -7.14 2.93 -0.50
C ALA A 137 -8.23 2.78 0.58
N ASP A 138 -9.49 3.14 0.30
CA ASP A 138 -10.55 3.12 1.33
C ASP A 138 -10.79 1.71 1.89
N ASP A 139 -10.76 0.68 1.05
CA ASP A 139 -10.90 -0.72 1.45
C ASP A 139 -9.71 -1.18 2.31
N ALA A 140 -8.50 -0.78 1.94
CA ALA A 140 -7.30 -1.14 2.67
C ALA A 140 -7.25 -0.50 4.05
N VAL A 141 -7.54 0.80 4.15
CA VAL A 141 -7.53 1.53 5.43
C VAL A 141 -8.65 1.04 6.34
N SER A 142 -9.89 0.90 5.84
CA SER A 142 -10.99 0.34 6.63
C SER A 142 -10.72 -1.10 7.06
N GLY A 143 -10.17 -1.93 6.17
CA GLY A 143 -9.76 -3.30 6.47
C GLY A 143 -8.69 -3.38 7.55
N ALA A 144 -7.67 -2.52 7.48
CA ALA A 144 -6.59 -2.45 8.48
C ALA A 144 -7.12 -2.00 9.85
N VAL A 145 -7.99 -1.00 9.90
CA VAL A 145 -8.66 -0.58 11.15
C VAL A 145 -9.46 -1.75 11.73
N ALA A 146 -10.26 -2.43 10.89
CA ALA A 146 -11.05 -3.59 11.33
C ALA A 146 -10.18 -4.78 11.78
N MET A 147 -8.98 -4.95 11.21
CA MET A 147 -8.02 -5.98 11.66
C MET A 147 -7.53 -5.68 13.07
N LEU A 148 -7.20 -4.42 13.37
CA LEU A 148 -6.79 -4.00 14.71
C LEU A 148 -7.91 -4.14 15.74
N GLU A 149 -9.15 -3.85 15.35
CA GLU A 149 -10.33 -4.11 16.19
C GLU A 149 -10.48 -5.61 16.46
N ARG A 150 -10.39 -6.44 15.40
CA ARG A 150 -10.47 -7.90 15.52
C ARG A 150 -9.37 -8.47 16.40
N LEU A 151 -8.16 -7.93 16.30
CA LEU A 151 -7.03 -8.29 17.15
C LEU A 151 -7.34 -8.03 18.62
N SER A 152 -8.00 -6.93 18.94
CA SER A 152 -8.41 -6.60 20.32
C SER A 152 -9.36 -7.67 20.89
N PHE A 153 -10.33 -8.15 20.10
CA PHE A 153 -11.20 -9.26 20.50
C PHE A 153 -10.44 -10.59 20.65
N TYR A 154 -9.53 -10.89 19.73
CA TYR A 154 -8.67 -12.08 19.80
C TYR A 154 -7.81 -12.07 21.06
N ASN A 155 -7.18 -10.94 21.38
CA ASN A 155 -6.38 -10.74 22.57
C ASN A 155 -7.18 -10.93 23.87
N ALA A 156 -8.44 -10.47 23.93
CA ALA A 156 -9.30 -10.74 25.07
C ALA A 156 -9.51 -12.25 25.29
N GLY A 157 -9.62 -13.03 24.21
CA GLY A 157 -9.66 -14.50 24.26
C GLY A 157 -8.35 -15.12 24.74
N ARG A 158 -7.21 -14.64 24.21
CA ARG A 158 -5.86 -15.08 24.61
C ARG A 158 -5.63 -14.89 26.10
N VAL A 159 -5.95 -13.71 26.63
CA VAL A 159 -5.79 -13.39 28.05
C VAL A 159 -6.64 -14.32 28.93
N ARG A 160 -7.89 -14.63 28.54
CA ARG A 160 -8.73 -15.59 29.27
C ARG A 160 -8.16 -17.00 29.28
N ALA A 161 -7.42 -17.37 28.24
CA ALA A 161 -6.74 -18.66 28.12
C ALA A 161 -5.33 -18.67 28.75
N GLY A 162 -4.89 -17.57 29.39
CA GLY A 162 -3.58 -17.47 30.03
C GLY A 162 -2.43 -17.11 29.09
N TYR A 163 -2.71 -16.75 27.83
CA TYR A 163 -1.71 -16.32 26.87
C TYR A 163 -1.49 -14.80 26.88
N ILE A 164 -0.28 -14.38 26.55
CA ILE A 164 0.09 -12.97 26.39
C ILE A 164 -0.63 -12.40 25.15
N PRO A 165 -1.23 -11.20 25.25
CA PRO A 165 -1.79 -10.51 24.09
C PRO A 165 -0.69 -10.13 23.10
N ILE A 166 -1.03 -10.14 21.81
CA ILE A 166 -0.11 -9.81 20.74
C ILE A 166 -0.42 -8.43 20.16
N GLN A 167 0.58 -7.82 19.53
CA GLN A 167 0.41 -6.59 18.76
C GLN A 167 0.79 -6.87 17.31
N ILE A 168 0.24 -6.08 16.39
CA ILE A 168 0.61 -6.15 14.97
C ILE A 168 1.02 -4.77 14.48
N GLY A 169 1.97 -4.74 13.55
CA GLY A 169 2.20 -3.60 12.67
C GLY A 169 1.39 -3.77 11.39
N ILE A 170 0.88 -2.68 10.83
CA ILE A 170 0.27 -2.66 9.50
C ILE A 170 0.83 -1.47 8.72
N GLY A 171 1.43 -1.75 7.56
CA GLY A 171 1.87 -0.75 6.60
C GLY A 171 1.01 -0.79 5.34
N LEU A 172 0.52 0.37 4.88
CA LEU A 172 -0.23 0.51 3.64
C LEU A 172 0.44 1.48 2.67
N ASN A 173 0.56 1.08 1.41
CA ASN A 173 0.95 2.00 0.35
C ASN A 173 0.22 1.70 -0.96
N THR A 174 -0.19 2.77 -1.63
CA THR A 174 -0.84 2.73 -2.94
C THR A 174 0.17 3.02 -4.05
N GLY A 175 0.09 2.27 -5.15
CA GLY A 175 0.91 2.51 -6.33
C GLY A 175 0.68 1.49 -7.45
N MET A 176 1.37 1.71 -8.57
CA MET A 176 1.39 0.75 -9.68
C MET A 176 2.19 -0.49 -9.31
N VAL A 177 1.62 -1.66 -9.61
CA VAL A 177 2.23 -2.97 -9.46
C VAL A 177 2.01 -3.81 -10.70
N MET A 178 2.98 -4.69 -10.97
CA MET A 178 2.89 -5.73 -11.98
C MET A 178 2.51 -7.04 -11.28
N ILE A 179 1.33 -7.55 -11.59
CA ILE A 179 0.88 -8.86 -11.13
C ILE A 179 1.18 -9.82 -12.26
N GLY A 180 1.85 -10.94 -11.98
CA GLY A 180 2.19 -11.89 -13.03
C GLY A 180 2.56 -13.25 -12.53
N THR A 181 2.88 -14.13 -13.47
CA THR A 181 3.41 -15.46 -13.19
C THR A 181 4.90 -15.52 -13.49
N VAL A 182 5.67 -16.02 -12.53
CA VAL A 182 7.12 -16.21 -12.64
C VAL A 182 7.48 -17.64 -12.24
N GLY A 183 8.59 -18.16 -12.76
CA GLY A 183 9.07 -19.50 -12.42
C GLY A 183 9.59 -20.26 -13.64
N GLY A 184 9.52 -21.59 -13.54
CA GLY A 184 9.94 -22.51 -14.60
C GLY A 184 8.78 -23.36 -15.10
N THR A 185 9.03 -24.17 -16.13
CA THR A 185 8.00 -24.97 -16.81
C THR A 185 7.18 -25.87 -15.88
N ASN A 186 7.77 -26.33 -14.77
CA ASN A 186 7.14 -27.25 -13.82
C ASN A 186 6.64 -26.59 -12.53
N ARG A 187 6.98 -25.32 -12.28
CA ARG A 187 6.56 -24.56 -11.09
C ARG A 187 6.42 -23.10 -11.45
N MET A 188 5.18 -22.64 -11.52
CA MET A 188 4.83 -21.23 -11.63
C MET A 188 4.38 -20.73 -10.27
N ASP A 189 4.73 -19.49 -9.96
CA ASP A 189 4.32 -18.77 -8.78
C ASP A 189 3.68 -17.46 -9.24
N SER A 190 2.58 -17.07 -8.63
CA SER A 190 2.05 -15.74 -8.87
C SER A 190 2.76 -14.76 -7.95
N THR A 191 3.12 -13.61 -8.51
CA THR A 191 3.90 -12.61 -7.81
C THR A 191 3.37 -11.23 -8.13
N VAL A 192 3.52 -10.35 -7.15
CA VAL A 192 3.34 -8.92 -7.32
C VAL A 192 4.70 -8.26 -7.22
N ILE A 193 5.10 -7.60 -8.30
CA ILE A 193 6.38 -6.91 -8.40
C ILE A 193 6.12 -5.42 -8.57
N GLY A 194 6.83 -4.61 -7.80
CA GLY A 194 6.80 -3.17 -7.97
C GLY A 194 7.46 -2.45 -6.81
N ASP A 195 7.89 -1.22 -7.06
CA ASP A 195 8.43 -0.34 -6.03
C ASP A 195 7.44 -0.13 -4.88
N ALA A 196 6.13 -0.16 -5.18
CA ALA A 196 5.06 -0.02 -4.21
C ALA A 196 5.06 -1.17 -3.17
N VAL A 197 5.41 -2.40 -3.56
CA VAL A 197 5.48 -3.56 -2.65
C VAL A 197 6.60 -3.37 -1.63
N ASN A 198 7.81 -3.04 -2.11
CA ASN A 198 8.98 -2.82 -1.26
C ASN A 198 8.78 -1.66 -0.28
N LEU A 199 8.15 -0.58 -0.76
CA LEU A 199 7.79 0.56 0.09
C LEU A 199 6.81 0.14 1.19
N THR A 200 5.79 -0.65 0.87
CA THR A 200 4.78 -1.10 1.85
C THR A 200 5.42 -1.89 2.99
N ALA A 201 6.31 -2.84 2.68
CA ALA A 201 7.03 -3.61 3.70
C ALA A 201 7.85 -2.71 4.64
N ARG A 202 8.40 -1.59 4.14
CA ARG A 202 9.12 -0.62 4.98
C ARG A 202 8.21 0.22 5.86
N LEU A 203 6.98 0.48 5.42
CA LEU A 203 5.99 1.17 6.25
C LEU A 203 5.55 0.29 7.41
N GLU A 204 5.36 -1.01 7.16
CA GLU A 204 5.10 -1.99 8.20
C GLU A 204 6.25 -1.99 9.21
N GLU A 205 7.51 -2.08 8.77
CA GLU A 205 8.68 -2.03 9.66
C GLU A 205 8.74 -0.72 10.48
N ALA A 206 8.38 0.41 9.87
CA ALA A 206 8.34 1.72 10.55
C ALA A 206 7.30 1.78 11.67
N THR A 207 6.27 0.91 11.68
CA THR A 207 5.28 0.84 12.76
C THR A 207 5.93 0.57 14.11
N LYS A 208 7.02 -0.21 14.14
CA LYS A 208 7.78 -0.50 15.35
C LYS A 208 8.49 0.74 15.87
N THR A 209 9.15 1.49 14.98
CA THR A 209 9.88 2.71 15.34
C THR A 209 8.96 3.78 15.93
N TYR A 210 7.80 4.01 15.31
CA TYR A 210 6.87 5.05 15.77
C TYR A 210 5.85 4.56 16.79
N HIS A 211 5.89 3.27 17.14
CA HIS A 211 4.88 2.59 17.96
C HIS A 211 3.43 2.72 17.44
N ALA A 212 3.22 3.17 16.20
CA ALA A 212 1.92 3.33 15.58
C ALA A 212 1.47 1.99 14.96
N PRO A 213 0.31 1.40 15.34
CA PRO A 213 -0.13 0.11 14.80
C PRO A 213 -0.44 0.13 13.29
N LEU A 214 -0.83 1.28 12.75
CA LEU A 214 -1.17 1.46 11.34
C LEU A 214 -0.49 2.70 10.78
N ILE A 215 0.37 2.49 9.77
CA ILE A 215 1.05 3.54 9.01
C ILE A 215 0.64 3.46 7.55
N ILE A 216 0.30 4.60 6.97
CA ILE A 216 -0.02 4.76 5.56
C ILE A 216 0.97 5.71 4.89
N SER A 217 1.25 5.51 3.61
CA SER A 217 2.01 6.48 2.81
C SER A 217 1.16 7.69 2.42
N GLN A 218 1.83 8.76 2.00
CA GLN A 218 1.19 9.88 1.31
C GLN A 218 0.37 9.42 0.10
N ASN A 219 0.82 8.38 -0.63
CA ASN A 219 0.10 7.88 -1.80
C ASN A 219 -1.24 7.28 -1.40
N THR A 220 -1.29 6.55 -0.28
CA THR A 220 -2.55 6.01 0.25
C THR A 220 -3.44 7.12 0.79
N LEU A 221 -2.88 8.10 1.52
CA LEU A 221 -3.64 9.27 1.99
C LEU A 221 -4.30 10.02 0.83
N TYR A 222 -3.54 10.34 -0.22
CA TYR A 222 -4.06 11.01 -1.41
C TYR A 222 -4.86 10.09 -2.33
N ASP A 223 -4.96 8.79 -2.04
CA ASP A 223 -5.85 7.87 -2.78
C ASP A 223 -7.22 7.70 -2.09
N LEU A 224 -7.35 8.07 -0.81
CA LEU A 224 -8.60 7.96 -0.03
C LEU A 224 -9.70 8.88 -0.54
N ALA A 225 -10.88 8.31 -0.82
CA ALA A 225 -12.06 9.09 -1.20
C ALA A 225 -12.60 9.92 -0.03
N HIS A 226 -12.49 9.39 1.18
CA HIS A 226 -13.03 9.98 2.40
C HIS A 226 -12.00 10.03 3.54
N PRO A 227 -10.90 10.79 3.40
CA PRO A 227 -9.87 10.90 4.45
C PRO A 227 -10.43 11.46 5.77
N GLU A 228 -11.49 12.26 5.72
CA GLU A 228 -12.16 12.86 6.89
C GLU A 228 -12.82 11.86 7.83
N ARG A 229 -12.98 10.59 7.40
CA ARG A 229 -13.55 9.52 8.23
C ARG A 229 -12.57 8.94 9.24
N TYR A 230 -11.29 9.24 9.07
CA TYR A 230 -10.20 8.65 9.84
C TYR A 230 -9.45 9.72 10.62
N HIS A 231 -8.89 9.32 11.75
CA HIS A 231 -7.99 10.18 12.50
C HIS A 231 -6.58 9.96 11.99
N ILE A 232 -6.14 10.86 11.11
CA ILE A 232 -4.86 10.80 10.42
C ILE A 232 -4.00 11.99 10.81
N ARG A 233 -2.72 11.75 11.11
CA ARG A 233 -1.73 12.83 11.27
C ARG A 233 -0.39 12.44 10.69
N PHE A 234 0.38 13.45 10.31
CA PHE A 234 1.72 13.28 9.76
C PHE A 234 2.66 12.71 10.83
N LEU A 235 3.42 11.67 10.48
CA LEU A 235 4.41 11.07 11.37
C LEU A 235 5.82 11.53 11.03
N ASP A 236 6.27 11.30 9.81
CA ASP A 236 7.63 11.64 9.39
C ASP A 236 7.78 11.56 7.86
N ARG A 237 8.98 11.89 7.36
CA ARG A 237 9.41 11.53 6.00
C ARG A 237 10.50 10.48 6.09
N ILE A 238 10.32 9.32 5.48
CA ILE A 238 11.31 8.24 5.52
C ILE A 238 11.95 8.03 4.14
N ARG A 239 13.27 7.83 4.11
CA ARG A 239 13.99 7.46 2.89
C ARG A 239 14.10 5.93 2.77
N VAL A 240 13.56 5.39 1.68
CA VAL A 240 13.71 3.96 1.36
C VAL A 240 15.05 3.73 0.67
N LYS A 241 15.76 2.66 1.07
CA LYS A 241 17.02 2.25 0.43
C LYS A 241 16.82 2.09 -1.09
N GLY A 242 17.63 2.79 -1.88
CA GLY A 242 17.53 2.78 -3.34
C GLY A 242 16.55 3.80 -3.93
N LYS A 243 15.87 4.61 -3.11
CA LYS A 243 15.09 5.76 -3.57
C LYS A 243 15.81 7.06 -3.27
N ALA A 244 15.82 7.94 -4.27
CA ALA A 244 16.45 9.25 -4.17
C ALA A 244 15.64 10.26 -3.37
N GLN A 245 14.34 10.05 -3.20
CA GLN A 245 13.44 10.98 -2.55
C GLN A 245 12.74 10.31 -1.35
N PRO A 246 12.67 10.99 -0.20
CA PRO A 246 11.95 10.51 0.96
C PRO A 246 10.44 10.68 0.76
N LEU A 247 9.70 9.81 1.42
CA LEU A 247 8.25 9.75 1.33
C LEU A 247 7.63 10.10 2.68
N SER A 248 6.58 10.90 2.66
CA SER A 248 5.79 11.22 3.83
C SER A 248 4.94 10.03 4.27
N ILE A 249 4.92 9.80 5.58
CA ILE A 249 4.17 8.73 6.22
C ILE A 249 3.25 9.32 7.30
N TYR A 250 2.12 8.67 7.50
CA TYR A 250 1.05 9.12 8.37
C TYR A 250 0.59 7.95 9.22
N GLU A 251 0.25 8.20 10.48
CA GLU A 251 -0.47 7.20 11.28
C GLU A 251 -1.97 7.36 11.12
N VAL A 252 -2.67 6.24 11.18
CA VAL A 252 -4.12 6.18 11.35
C VAL A 252 -4.37 5.59 12.74
N PHE A 253 -4.89 6.41 13.66
CA PHE A 253 -4.94 6.07 15.09
C PHE A 253 -6.36 5.83 15.61
N ASP A 254 -7.28 5.46 14.71
CA ASP A 254 -8.68 5.14 15.04
C ASP A 254 -8.82 3.99 16.05
N ASN A 255 -7.92 3.00 16.00
CA ASN A 255 -7.95 1.86 16.94
C ASN A 255 -7.24 2.15 18.28
N ASP A 256 -6.71 3.34 18.52
CA ASP A 256 -6.14 3.66 19.82
C ASP A 256 -7.20 3.57 20.93
N PRO A 257 -6.83 3.19 22.17
CA PRO A 257 -7.72 3.28 23.31
C PRO A 257 -8.37 4.66 23.39
N ALA A 258 -9.65 4.73 23.75
CA ALA A 258 -10.42 5.97 23.66
C ALA A 258 -9.75 7.17 24.38
N GLU A 259 -9.11 6.92 25.53
CA GLU A 259 -8.34 7.94 26.25
C GLU A 259 -7.15 8.45 25.44
N LEU A 260 -6.31 7.56 24.89
CA LEU A 260 -5.17 7.93 24.06
C LEU A 260 -5.63 8.65 22.78
N ARG A 261 -6.65 8.13 22.10
CA ARG A 261 -7.21 8.75 20.89
C ARG A 261 -7.71 10.16 21.16
N ASN A 262 -8.46 10.37 22.24
CA ASN A 262 -8.97 11.69 22.62
C ASN A 262 -7.84 12.66 22.99
N SER A 263 -6.81 12.18 23.71
CA SER A 263 -5.63 12.99 24.02
C SER A 263 -4.84 13.36 22.76
N LYS A 264 -4.65 12.42 21.81
CA LYS A 264 -4.03 12.68 20.51
C LYS A 264 -4.80 13.73 19.72
N LEU A 265 -6.13 13.65 19.68
CA LEU A 265 -6.98 14.64 18.99
C LEU A 265 -6.87 16.02 19.62
N ALA A 266 -6.88 16.09 20.96
CA ALA A 266 -6.76 17.35 21.67
C ALA A 266 -5.39 18.01 21.48
N CYS A 267 -4.31 17.21 21.36
CA CYS A 267 -2.96 17.73 21.16
C CYS A 267 -2.55 17.86 19.68
N GLN A 268 -3.36 17.39 18.72
CA GLN A 268 -2.99 17.33 17.30
C GLN A 268 -2.55 18.68 16.72
N PRO A 269 -3.24 19.82 16.95
CA PRO A 269 -2.77 21.10 16.42
C PRO A 269 -1.38 21.49 16.93
N LEU A 270 -1.10 21.23 18.22
CA LEU A 270 0.21 21.49 18.83
C LEU A 270 1.29 20.55 18.28
N PHE A 271 0.94 19.28 18.07
CA PHE A 271 1.84 18.28 17.53
C PHE A 271 2.25 18.60 16.09
N ASP A 272 1.29 18.94 15.24
CA ASP A 272 1.53 19.33 13.84
C ASP A 272 2.44 20.56 13.75
N GLU A 273 2.21 21.57 14.58
CA GLU A 273 3.06 22.76 14.65
C GLU A 273 4.46 22.44 15.20
N ALA A 274 4.55 21.57 16.19
CA ALA A 274 5.82 21.19 16.78
C ALA A 274 6.72 20.42 15.81
N ILE A 275 6.13 19.50 15.02
CA ILE A 275 6.85 18.80 13.96
C ILE A 275 7.34 19.78 12.90
N ALA A 276 6.51 20.75 12.50
CA ALA A 276 6.94 21.77 11.56
C ALA A 276 8.17 22.53 12.10
N PHE A 277 8.14 22.97 13.37
CA PHE A 277 9.28 23.65 13.96
C PHE A 277 10.52 22.76 14.16
N TYR A 278 10.34 21.47 14.41
CA TYR A 278 11.44 20.53 14.45
C TYR A 278 12.16 20.46 13.10
N HIS A 279 11.42 20.31 12.00
CA HIS A 279 12.00 20.23 10.66
C HIS A 279 12.50 21.58 10.13
N LEU A 280 11.94 22.69 10.62
CA LEU A 280 12.45 24.04 10.37
C LEU A 280 13.63 24.41 11.28
N GLN A 281 14.13 23.47 12.09
CA GLN A 281 15.24 23.64 13.05
C GLN A 281 15.00 24.72 14.12
N ASP A 282 13.75 25.14 14.35
CA ASP A 282 13.38 25.94 15.52
C ASP A 282 13.11 25.04 16.73
N ILE A 283 14.18 24.39 17.18
CA ILE A 283 14.16 23.40 18.26
C ILE A 283 13.62 23.96 19.58
N PRO A 284 13.94 25.20 20.01
CA PRO A 284 13.36 25.75 21.23
C PRO A 284 11.83 25.80 21.20
N ARG A 285 11.21 26.19 20.08
CA ARG A 285 9.76 26.17 19.94
C ARG A 285 9.20 24.75 19.85
N ALA A 286 9.87 23.88 19.08
CA ALA A 286 9.48 22.47 18.97
C ALA A 286 9.43 21.81 20.35
N ILE A 287 10.46 21.97 21.20
CA ILE A 287 10.49 21.45 22.58
C ILE A 287 9.32 22.01 23.40
N GLY A 288 9.05 23.32 23.31
CA GLY A 288 7.99 23.97 24.06
C GLY A 288 6.60 23.39 23.74
N LEU A 289 6.35 23.05 22.48
CA LEU A 289 5.10 22.43 22.03
C LEU A 289 5.06 20.93 22.35
N LEU A 290 6.14 20.19 22.07
CA LEU A 290 6.23 18.73 22.32
C LEU A 290 6.08 18.40 23.81
N LYS A 291 6.62 19.22 24.72
CA LYS A 291 6.39 19.06 26.16
C LYS A 291 4.91 19.10 26.51
N LYS A 292 4.16 20.06 25.94
CA LYS A 292 2.70 20.15 26.15
C LYS A 292 1.99 18.93 25.56
N CYS A 293 2.41 18.47 24.38
CA CYS A 293 1.85 17.25 23.79
C CYS A 293 2.07 16.04 24.72
N VAL A 294 3.28 15.86 25.26
CA VAL A 294 3.60 14.76 26.19
C VAL A 294 2.85 14.91 27.52
N GLU A 295 2.64 16.13 28.02
CA GLU A 295 1.82 16.36 29.21
C GLU A 295 0.34 16.00 28.98
N MET A 296 -0.21 16.31 27.80
CA MET A 296 -1.60 16.02 27.42
C MET A 296 -1.83 14.56 27.01
N ALA A 297 -0.82 13.94 26.41
CA ALA A 297 -0.84 12.60 25.86
C ALA A 297 0.47 11.85 26.21
N PRO A 298 0.66 11.40 27.46
CA PRO A 298 1.92 10.78 27.90
C PRO A 298 2.30 9.50 27.16
N ASN A 299 1.31 8.80 26.61
CA ASN A 299 1.49 7.56 25.85
C ASN A 299 1.56 7.81 24.32
N ASP A 300 1.68 9.07 23.90
CA ASP A 300 1.89 9.43 22.51
C ASP A 300 3.38 9.31 22.14
N PHE A 301 3.78 8.11 21.71
CA PHE A 301 5.17 7.80 21.36
C PHE A 301 5.76 8.70 20.28
N PRO A 302 5.06 9.03 19.17
CA PRO A 302 5.55 10.02 18.22
C PRO A 302 5.96 11.36 18.85
N ALA A 303 5.20 11.88 19.82
CA ALA A 303 5.57 13.11 20.51
C ALA A 303 6.83 12.94 21.37
N LEU A 304 6.96 11.80 22.05
CA LEU A 304 8.16 11.45 22.82
C LEU A 304 9.40 11.33 21.94
N ILE A 305 9.28 10.65 20.78
CA ILE A 305 10.37 10.45 19.82
C ILE A 305 10.88 11.81 19.31
N TYR A 306 9.98 12.71 18.91
CA TYR A 306 10.39 14.03 18.46
C TYR A 306 11.01 14.86 19.59
N LEU A 307 10.53 14.72 20.83
CA LEU A 307 11.09 15.41 21.97
C LEU A 307 12.52 14.93 22.29
N GLU A 308 12.75 13.62 22.23
CA GLU A 308 14.07 13.01 22.37
C GLU A 308 15.02 13.51 21.28
N ARG A 309 14.59 13.49 20.01
CA ARG A 309 15.36 14.03 18.88
C ARG A 309 15.72 15.51 19.07
N CYS A 310 14.81 16.32 19.62
CA CYS A 310 15.10 17.72 19.95
C CYS A 310 16.23 17.85 20.98
N TYR A 311 16.21 17.03 22.03
CA TYR A 311 17.27 17.05 23.04
C TYR A 311 18.60 16.52 22.52
N GLU A 312 18.58 15.48 21.69
CA GLU A 312 19.77 14.97 21.04
C GLU A 312 20.38 16.02 20.12
N TYR A 313 19.56 16.75 19.36
CA TYR A 313 20.03 17.90 18.57
C TYR A 313 20.66 18.98 19.44
N GLN A 314 20.06 19.34 20.58
CA GLN A 314 20.65 20.33 21.50
C GLN A 314 22.00 19.87 22.06
N ALA A 315 22.17 18.57 22.31
CA ALA A 315 23.39 18.01 22.87
C ALA A 315 24.51 17.83 21.82
N THR A 316 24.15 17.45 20.59
CA THR A 316 25.10 17.01 19.56
C THR A 316 25.24 17.97 18.38
N GLY A 317 24.25 18.83 18.17
CA GLY A 317 24.06 19.63 16.95
C GLY A 317 23.64 18.81 15.73
N HIS A 318 23.45 17.49 15.86
CA HIS A 318 23.10 16.61 14.76
C HIS A 318 21.57 16.54 14.58
N HIS A 319 21.06 17.03 13.46
CA HIS A 319 19.64 16.97 13.13
C HIS A 319 19.29 15.58 12.61
N LEU A 320 18.52 14.84 13.40
CA LEU A 320 17.96 13.56 12.97
C LEU A 320 16.79 13.82 12.01
N SER A 321 17.12 13.99 10.73
CA SER A 321 16.14 13.96 9.65
C SER A 321 16.12 12.58 9.03
N THR A 322 14.96 11.93 9.01
CA THR A 322 14.76 10.69 8.25
C THR A 322 14.50 10.95 6.76
N GLY A 323 14.43 12.23 6.31
CA GLY A 323 14.03 12.53 4.94
C GLY A 323 13.83 14.01 4.53
N GLU A 324 14.85 14.87 4.64
CA GLU A 324 15.07 15.99 3.70
C GLU A 324 14.04 17.14 3.67
N LEU A 325 13.77 17.82 4.79
CA LEU A 325 13.48 19.27 4.68
C LEU A 325 14.75 20.11 4.65
N ASP A 326 15.91 19.47 4.85
CA ASP A 326 17.17 20.17 5.07
C ASP A 326 18.05 20.33 3.83
N ILE A 327 17.84 19.52 2.78
CA ILE A 327 18.67 19.52 1.58
C ILE A 327 17.80 20.05 0.44
N GLY A 328 18.23 21.13 -0.20
CA GLY A 328 17.60 21.56 -1.46
C GLY A 328 17.55 20.37 -2.41
N LEU A 329 16.41 20.16 -3.07
CA LEU A 329 16.27 19.09 -4.03
C LEU A 329 17.40 19.21 -5.05
N VAL A 330 17.98 18.07 -5.45
CA VAL A 330 19.00 18.01 -6.50
C VAL A 330 18.38 17.37 -7.72
N TRP A 331 18.40 18.07 -8.86
CA TRP A 331 17.83 17.55 -10.09
C TRP A 331 18.67 16.37 -10.56
N LYS A 332 17.99 15.28 -10.91
CA LYS A 332 18.63 14.09 -11.44
C LYS A 332 17.94 13.68 -12.74
N ASP A 333 18.71 13.14 -13.67
CA ASP A 333 18.18 12.69 -14.96
C ASP A 333 17.15 11.57 -14.82
N GLU A 334 17.13 10.87 -13.68
CA GLU A 334 16.12 9.87 -13.36
C GLU A 334 14.69 10.44 -13.22
N PHE A 335 14.55 11.77 -13.07
CA PHE A 335 13.28 12.48 -13.04
C PHE A 335 12.73 12.81 -14.43
N LEU A 336 13.54 12.66 -15.48
CA LEU A 336 13.08 12.91 -16.84
C LEU A 336 12.03 11.87 -17.23
N THR A 337 10.91 12.39 -17.70
CA THR A 337 9.81 11.62 -18.29
C THR A 337 10.11 11.26 -19.76
N GLY A 338 10.96 12.04 -20.43
CA GLY A 338 11.28 11.92 -21.85
C GLY A 338 10.30 12.65 -22.76
N LEU A 339 9.40 13.47 -22.22
CA LEU A 339 8.59 14.42 -22.97
C LEU A 339 9.02 15.85 -22.61
N ALA A 340 9.64 16.55 -23.56
CA ALA A 340 10.23 17.87 -23.33
C ALA A 340 9.29 18.90 -22.66
N PRO A 341 7.98 19.00 -23.01
CA PRO A 341 7.07 19.93 -22.32
C PRO A 341 6.87 19.60 -20.83
N LEU A 342 6.78 18.31 -20.47
CA LEU A 342 6.64 17.87 -19.08
C LEU A 342 7.97 18.00 -18.34
N ASP A 343 9.08 17.66 -18.98
CA ASP A 343 10.40 17.79 -18.38
C ASP A 343 10.74 19.27 -18.06
N ASP A 344 10.38 20.21 -18.95
CA ASP A 344 10.53 21.66 -18.70
C ASP A 344 9.61 22.13 -17.56
N ALA A 345 8.38 21.62 -17.52
CA ALA A 345 7.43 21.92 -16.45
C ALA A 345 7.93 21.41 -15.09
N HIS A 346 8.34 20.15 -15.00
CA HIS A 346 8.88 19.55 -13.78
C HIS A 346 10.13 20.29 -13.32
N ARG A 347 11.02 20.72 -14.24
CA ARG A 347 12.18 21.55 -13.88
C ARG A 347 11.75 22.89 -13.28
N LYS A 348 10.77 23.58 -13.89
CA LYS A 348 10.23 24.84 -13.34
C LYS A 348 9.61 24.65 -11.96
N LEU A 349 8.79 23.60 -11.78
CA LEU A 349 8.20 23.26 -10.49
C LEU A 349 9.28 22.97 -9.45
N PHE A 350 10.26 22.15 -9.81
CA PHE A 350 11.40 21.80 -8.97
C PHE A 350 12.20 23.03 -8.53
N ASP A 351 12.52 23.93 -9.45
CA ASP A 351 13.25 25.17 -9.15
C ASP A 351 12.44 26.06 -8.20
N GLN A 352 11.12 26.14 -8.40
CA GLN A 352 10.23 26.88 -7.51
C GLN A 352 10.12 26.24 -6.13
N ILE A 353 10.09 24.90 -6.02
CA ILE A 353 10.15 24.20 -4.73
C ILE A 353 11.45 24.53 -3.99
N ASN A 354 12.58 24.59 -4.70
CA ASN A 354 13.87 24.95 -4.12
C ASN A 354 13.92 26.41 -3.65
N VAL A 355 13.43 27.35 -4.47
CA VAL A 355 13.31 28.77 -4.09
C VAL A 355 12.43 28.92 -2.86
N PHE A 356 11.25 28.28 -2.87
CA PHE A 356 10.31 28.29 -1.76
C PHE A 356 10.96 27.75 -0.48
N THR A 357 11.53 26.55 -0.53
CA THR A 357 12.18 25.90 0.62
C THR A 357 13.30 26.78 1.19
N SER A 358 14.09 27.44 0.33
CA SER A 358 15.13 28.38 0.75
C SER A 358 14.57 29.62 1.47
N GLN A 359 13.49 30.20 0.95
CA GLN A 359 12.83 31.36 1.56
C GLN A 359 12.20 31.02 2.91
N VAL A 360 11.56 29.85 3.01
CA VAL A 360 10.99 29.33 4.25
C VAL A 360 12.06 29.18 5.34
N LYS A 361 13.24 28.65 4.99
CA LYS A 361 14.38 28.56 5.91
C LYS A 361 14.88 29.93 6.37
N GLN A 362 14.84 30.93 5.50
CA GLN A 362 15.23 32.31 5.83
C GLN A 362 14.15 33.06 6.63
N GLY A 363 13.01 32.44 6.92
CA GLY A 363 11.87 33.06 7.60
C GLY A 363 11.14 34.09 6.74
N ASN A 364 11.35 34.10 5.43
CA ASN A 364 10.69 35.01 4.52
C ASN A 364 9.34 34.41 4.07
N THR A 365 8.27 34.93 4.65
CA THR A 365 6.89 34.50 4.39
C THR A 365 6.19 35.35 3.32
N ALA A 366 6.86 36.38 2.78
CA ALA A 366 6.24 37.28 1.80
C ALA A 366 6.02 36.63 0.43
N SER A 367 6.75 35.54 0.14
CA SER A 367 6.69 34.83 -1.14
C SER A 367 5.54 33.85 -1.29
N PHE A 368 4.68 33.67 -0.27
CA PHE A 368 3.54 32.76 -0.38
C PHE A 368 2.62 33.11 -1.54
N ARG A 369 2.30 34.39 -1.72
CA ARG A 369 1.40 34.81 -2.79
C ARG A 369 1.99 34.52 -4.17
N ASP A 370 3.30 34.63 -4.32
CA ASP A 370 4.00 34.37 -5.58
C ASP A 370 4.02 32.88 -5.91
N ILE A 371 4.25 32.01 -4.91
CA ILE A 371 4.18 30.55 -5.11
C ILE A 371 2.75 30.11 -5.43
N PHE A 372 1.73 30.71 -4.79
CA PHE A 372 0.33 30.38 -5.08
C PHE A 372 -0.05 30.73 -6.51
N SER A 373 0.35 31.92 -6.98
CA SER A 373 0.12 32.35 -8.36
C SER A 373 0.83 31.44 -9.35
N PHE A 374 2.11 31.12 -9.10
CA PHE A 374 2.88 30.22 -9.95
C PHE A 374 2.22 28.84 -10.06
N LEU A 375 1.87 28.21 -8.93
CA LEU A 375 1.30 26.87 -8.91
C LEU A 375 -0.09 26.82 -9.55
N THR A 376 -0.89 27.87 -9.38
CA THR A 376 -2.19 27.97 -10.05
C THR A 376 -2.02 27.99 -11.57
N GLU A 377 -1.13 28.84 -12.09
CA GLU A 377 -0.84 28.88 -13.53
C GLU A 377 -0.23 27.56 -14.04
N HIS A 378 0.71 27.01 -13.26
CA HIS A 378 1.42 25.78 -13.59
C HIS A 378 0.46 24.59 -13.70
N THR A 379 -0.35 24.36 -12.67
CA THR A 379 -1.31 23.24 -12.63
C THR A 379 -2.37 23.35 -13.73
N GLN A 380 -2.94 24.54 -13.95
CA GLN A 380 -3.95 24.73 -14.99
C GLN A 380 -3.45 24.40 -16.39
N ASN A 381 -2.18 24.72 -16.70
CA ASN A 381 -1.63 24.47 -18.01
C ASN A 381 -1.15 23.01 -18.16
N ILE A 382 -0.40 22.51 -17.18
CA ILE A 382 0.24 21.18 -17.27
C ILE A 382 -0.80 20.07 -17.15
N PHE A 383 -1.70 20.14 -16.16
CA PHE A 383 -2.73 19.12 -16.00
C PHE A 383 -3.59 19.03 -17.25
N ARG A 384 -3.99 20.16 -17.83
CA ARG A 384 -4.76 20.17 -19.09
C ARG A 384 -4.01 19.44 -20.22
N ILE A 385 -2.70 19.68 -20.39
CA ILE A 385 -1.89 19.02 -21.42
C ILE A 385 -1.81 17.52 -21.17
N GLU A 386 -1.54 17.09 -19.94
CA GLU A 386 -1.45 15.68 -19.58
C GLU A 386 -2.79 14.96 -19.76
N GLU A 387 -3.88 15.60 -19.33
CA GLU A 387 -5.24 15.08 -19.46
C GLU A 387 -5.65 14.90 -20.92
N GLU A 388 -5.36 15.89 -21.77
CA GLU A 388 -5.58 15.79 -23.22
C GLU A 388 -4.79 14.63 -23.84
N LEU A 389 -3.51 14.48 -23.47
CA LEU A 389 -2.66 13.38 -23.96
C LEU A 389 -3.17 12.01 -23.49
N MET A 390 -3.53 11.88 -22.21
CA MET A 390 -4.07 10.64 -21.65
C MET A 390 -5.36 10.22 -22.34
N GLN A 391 -6.29 11.16 -22.56
CA GLN A 391 -7.55 10.90 -23.26
C GLN A 391 -7.32 10.53 -24.73
N GLN A 392 -6.48 11.30 -25.44
CA GLN A 392 -6.19 11.05 -26.85
C GLN A 392 -5.59 9.65 -27.09
N HIS A 393 -4.75 9.19 -26.17
CA HIS A 393 -4.04 7.91 -26.29
C HIS A 393 -4.68 6.76 -25.50
N HIS A 394 -5.89 6.96 -24.95
CA HIS A 394 -6.63 5.95 -24.19
C HIS A 394 -5.80 5.33 -23.05
N TYR A 395 -5.12 6.18 -22.28
CA TYR A 395 -4.33 5.74 -21.14
C TYR A 395 -5.21 5.01 -20.11
N PRO A 396 -4.90 3.74 -19.77
CA PRO A 396 -5.80 2.89 -18.98
C PRO A 396 -6.05 3.38 -17.55
N PHE A 397 -5.18 4.24 -17.01
CA PHE A 397 -5.30 4.77 -15.65
C PHE A 397 -5.72 6.25 -15.61
N THR A 398 -6.36 6.76 -16.67
CA THR A 398 -6.76 8.18 -16.80
C THR A 398 -7.63 8.65 -15.62
N GLU A 399 -8.63 7.86 -15.20
CA GLU A 399 -9.54 8.24 -14.11
C GLU A 399 -8.79 8.45 -12.78
N SER A 400 -7.91 7.51 -12.43
CA SER A 400 -7.07 7.62 -11.24
C SER A 400 -6.15 8.83 -11.29
N HIS A 401 -5.57 9.13 -12.45
CA HIS A 401 -4.64 10.24 -12.61
C HIS A 401 -5.36 11.60 -12.49
N LEU A 402 -6.55 11.72 -13.08
CA LEU A 402 -7.43 12.89 -12.90
C LEU A 402 -7.81 13.13 -11.43
N GLN A 403 -8.04 12.05 -10.68
CA GLN A 403 -8.36 12.13 -9.26
C GLN A 403 -7.17 12.67 -8.44
N GLU A 404 -5.93 12.29 -8.81
CA GLU A 404 -4.72 12.84 -8.20
C GLU A 404 -4.59 14.35 -8.44
N HIS A 405 -4.80 14.81 -9.69
CA HIS A 405 -4.82 16.25 -10.03
C HIS A 405 -5.84 17.02 -9.18
N LYS A 406 -7.07 16.51 -9.12
CA LYS A 406 -8.16 17.14 -8.38
C LYS A 406 -7.82 17.29 -6.90
N ARG A 407 -7.31 16.23 -6.27
CA ARG A 407 -6.95 16.25 -4.84
C ARG A 407 -5.80 17.19 -4.54
N PHE A 408 -4.81 17.28 -5.42
CA PHE A 408 -3.74 18.26 -5.28
C PHE A 408 -4.31 19.69 -5.24
N ILE A 409 -5.19 20.02 -6.18
CA ILE A 409 -5.84 21.34 -6.24
C ILE A 409 -6.65 21.61 -4.95
N GLU A 410 -7.44 20.65 -4.49
CA GLU A 410 -8.25 20.79 -3.27
C GLU A 410 -7.38 21.04 -2.02
N ASN A 411 -6.35 20.23 -1.81
CA ASN A 411 -5.41 20.38 -0.69
C ASN A 411 -4.65 21.71 -0.76
N PHE A 412 -4.24 22.09 -1.96
CA PHE A 412 -3.54 23.34 -2.21
C PHE A 412 -4.41 24.57 -1.91
N GLN A 413 -5.66 24.57 -2.37
CA GLN A 413 -6.63 25.64 -2.11
C GLN A 413 -6.97 25.77 -0.62
N GLU A 414 -7.02 24.65 0.12
CA GLU A 414 -7.23 24.69 1.57
C GLU A 414 -6.07 25.40 2.29
N LEU A 415 -4.82 25.08 1.92
CA LEU A 415 -3.64 25.73 2.48
C LEU A 415 -3.56 27.22 2.09
N GLU A 416 -3.91 27.56 0.85
CA GLU A 416 -3.99 28.95 0.41
C GLU A 416 -5.00 29.74 1.26
N LYS A 417 -6.20 29.20 1.46
CA LYS A 417 -7.24 29.82 2.28
C LYS A 417 -6.79 30.06 3.72
N LYS A 418 -6.15 29.06 4.35
CA LYS A 418 -5.60 29.19 5.72
C LYS A 418 -4.53 30.28 5.80
N THR A 419 -3.67 30.36 4.78
CA THR A 419 -2.62 31.37 4.69
C THR A 419 -3.19 32.78 4.53
N LEU A 420 -4.16 32.96 3.63
CA LEU A 420 -4.80 34.27 3.40
C LEU A 420 -5.64 34.74 4.59
N ALA A 421 -6.24 33.82 5.33
CA ALA A 421 -7.03 34.13 6.52
C ALA A 421 -6.18 34.45 7.77
N GLY A 422 -4.87 34.15 7.75
CA GLY A 422 -3.98 34.38 8.89
C GLY A 422 -4.35 33.56 10.12
N ILE A 423 -4.94 32.37 9.92
CA ILE A 423 -5.45 31.52 11.00
C ILE A 423 -4.31 30.80 11.74
N ASP A 424 -3.27 30.39 11.02
CA ASP A 424 -2.17 29.58 11.53
C ASP A 424 -0.81 30.31 11.46
N ASP A 425 0.20 29.80 12.18
CA ASP A 425 1.57 30.33 12.13
C ASP A 425 2.11 30.26 10.68
N PRO A 426 2.62 31.38 10.12
CA PRO A 426 3.13 31.42 8.75
C PRO A 426 4.23 30.40 8.42
N ARG A 427 5.07 30.06 9.40
CA ARG A 427 6.15 29.06 9.21
C ARG A 427 5.60 27.64 9.26
N TYR A 428 4.60 27.38 10.10
CA TYR A 428 3.87 26.11 10.06
C TYR A 428 3.21 25.91 8.69
N LEU A 429 2.51 26.93 8.18
CA LEU A 429 1.90 26.89 6.85
C LEU A 429 2.94 26.70 5.75
N SER A 430 4.10 27.36 5.86
CA SER A 430 5.23 27.16 4.96
C SER A 430 5.66 25.69 4.87
N PHE A 431 5.81 25.05 6.02
CA PHE A 431 6.18 23.65 6.13
C PHE A 431 5.12 22.77 5.47
N ARG A 432 3.83 23.03 5.72
CA ARG A 432 2.73 22.27 5.11
C ARG A 432 2.67 22.40 3.58
N ILE A 433 2.89 23.61 3.05
CA ILE A 433 2.97 23.85 1.61
C ILE A 433 4.18 23.12 1.02
N GLY A 434 5.35 23.23 1.67
CA GLY A 434 6.56 22.55 1.24
C GLY A 434 6.37 21.02 1.21
N LEU A 435 5.74 20.46 2.23
CA LEU A 435 5.42 19.03 2.30
C LEU A 435 4.51 18.60 1.14
N LEU A 436 3.42 19.34 0.88
CA LEU A 436 2.50 19.04 -0.22
C LEU A 436 3.23 19.03 -1.58
N LEU A 437 4.12 20.01 -1.81
CA LEU A 437 4.87 20.10 -3.07
C LEU A 437 5.93 19.01 -3.23
N LEU A 438 6.64 18.69 -2.15
CA LEU A 438 7.62 17.60 -2.12
C LEU A 438 6.93 16.25 -2.35
N ASP A 439 5.78 16.06 -1.71
CA ASP A 439 4.96 14.88 -1.90
C ASP A 439 4.50 14.77 -3.35
N TRP A 440 3.91 15.84 -3.91
CA TRP A 440 3.46 15.89 -5.30
C TRP A 440 4.58 15.55 -6.29
N PHE A 441 5.74 16.17 -6.11
CA PHE A 441 6.90 15.91 -6.97
C PHE A 441 7.35 14.44 -6.90
N SER A 442 7.41 13.87 -5.69
CA SER A 442 7.90 12.50 -5.45
C SER A 442 6.91 11.39 -5.80
N SER A 443 5.60 11.66 -5.77
CA SER A 443 4.57 10.66 -6.09
C SER A 443 4.02 10.81 -7.49
N HIS A 444 3.78 12.04 -7.95
CA HIS A 444 3.10 12.29 -9.21
C HIS A 444 4.12 12.59 -10.31
N SER A 445 4.83 13.72 -10.23
CA SER A 445 5.75 14.16 -11.29
C SER A 445 6.80 13.10 -11.66
N THR A 446 7.41 12.47 -10.66
CA THR A 446 8.48 11.49 -10.91
C THR A 446 8.00 10.06 -11.18
N LYS A 447 6.71 9.73 -10.93
CA LYS A 447 6.19 8.36 -11.11
C LYS A 447 4.96 8.29 -12.00
N ALA A 448 3.89 9.00 -11.67
CA ALA A 448 2.64 8.98 -12.43
C ALA A 448 2.86 9.51 -13.85
N ASP A 449 3.48 10.69 -13.99
CA ASP A 449 3.69 11.32 -15.30
C ASP A 449 4.68 10.48 -16.11
N ARG A 450 5.72 9.95 -15.47
CA ARG A 450 6.67 9.02 -16.10
C ARG A 450 6.00 7.73 -16.59
N HIS A 451 4.96 7.27 -15.89
CA HIS A 451 4.19 6.11 -16.32
C HIS A 451 3.38 6.45 -17.57
N VAL A 452 2.68 7.60 -17.56
CA VAL A 452 1.97 8.14 -18.74
C VAL A 452 2.93 8.26 -19.92
N THR A 453 4.11 8.87 -19.75
CA THR A 453 5.04 9.07 -20.86
C THR A 453 5.60 7.77 -21.42
N ARG A 454 5.90 6.78 -20.57
CA ARG A 454 6.30 5.44 -21.01
C ARG A 454 5.19 4.76 -21.81
N PHE A 455 3.94 4.85 -21.36
CA PHE A 455 2.79 4.34 -22.10
C PHE A 455 2.66 4.99 -23.48
N LEU A 456 2.79 6.33 -23.54
CA LEU A 456 2.75 7.08 -24.80
C LEU A 456 3.90 6.70 -25.75
N GLN A 457 5.11 6.49 -25.23
CA GLN A 457 6.27 6.08 -26.03
C GLN A 457 6.09 4.67 -26.60
N ASN A 458 5.59 3.73 -25.80
CA ASN A 458 5.34 2.36 -26.25
C ASN A 458 4.26 2.31 -27.34
N ASN A 459 3.19 3.10 -27.21
CA ASN A 459 2.11 3.16 -28.21
C ASN A 459 2.47 3.95 -29.48
N LYS A 460 3.53 4.78 -29.47
CA LYS A 460 4.05 5.41 -30.69
C LYS A 460 5.00 4.49 -31.48
N ALA A 461 5.54 3.47 -30.83
CA ALA A 461 6.45 2.49 -31.43
C ALA A 461 5.74 1.24 -31.98
N ALA A 462 4.46 1.06 -31.65
CA ALA A 462 3.54 0.07 -32.22
C ALA A 462 2.76 0.69 -33.39
#